data_AF-A0A2N5H611-F1
#
_entry.id   AF-A0A2N5H611-F1
#
_cell.length_a   1.000
_cell.length_b   1.000
_cell.length_c   1.000
_cell.angle_alpha   90.00
_cell.angle_beta   90.00
_cell.angle_gamma   90.00
#
_symmetry.space_group_name_H-M   'P 1'
#
loop_
_entity.id
_entity.type
_entity.pdbx_description
1 polymer ?
#
loop_
_entity_poly.entity_id
_entity_poly.type
_entity_poly.pdbx_seq_one_letter_code
_entity_poly.pdbx_strand_id
1 'polypeptide(L)' 'MYWYEYKLRGFSPGCQPKGYIQHDESKGKWGIIAYNRLLTEAELEDYDLKLYQPLDKAI' A
#
# COMPACT_ATOMS: atom_id res chain seq x y z
N MET A 1 -8.73 1.32 -8.75
CA MET A 1 -7.65 0.61 -8.02
C MET A 1 -6.94 1.62 -7.14
N TYR A 2 -6.74 1.28 -5.88
CA TYR A 2 -6.13 2.15 -4.88
C TYR A 2 -4.79 1.56 -4.45
N TRP A 3 -3.72 2.34 -4.56
CA TRP A 3 -2.37 1.94 -4.18
C TRP A 3 -2.00 2.49 -2.82
N TYR A 4 -1.28 1.70 -2.06
CA TYR A 4 -0.79 2.04 -0.74
C TYR A 4 0.68 1.71 -0.62
N GLU A 5 1.44 2.61 -0.02
CA GLU A 5 2.85 2.44 0.27
C GLU A 5 3.05 1.92 1.68
N TYR A 6 3.95 0.96 1.83
CA TYR A 6 4.41 0.48 3.11
C TYR A 6 5.29 1.52 3.83
N LYS A 7 5.01 1.79 5.12
CA LYS A 7 5.74 2.78 5.94
C LYS A 7 6.99 2.21 6.59
N LEU A 8 6.88 1.05 7.25
CA LEU A 8 7.92 0.50 8.13
C LEU A 8 8.60 -0.77 7.61
N ARG A 9 7.89 -1.60 6.85
CA ARG A 9 8.36 -2.90 6.36
C ARG A 9 7.75 -3.22 5.01
N GLY A 10 8.44 -3.99 4.17
CA GLY A 10 7.91 -4.40 2.87
C GLY A 10 6.87 -5.52 2.95
N PHE A 11 6.53 -6.06 1.78
CA PHE A 11 5.56 -7.15 1.65
C PHE A 11 6.05 -8.41 2.40
N SER A 12 5.21 -8.94 3.29
CA SER A 12 5.41 -10.24 3.95
C SER A 12 4.12 -11.06 3.83
N PRO A 13 4.12 -12.24 3.20
CA PRO A 13 2.89 -13.01 2.96
C PRO A 13 2.03 -13.19 4.22
N GLY A 14 0.77 -12.75 4.15
CA GLY A 14 -0.20 -12.85 5.25
C GLY A 14 -0.14 -11.70 6.26
N CYS A 15 0.77 -10.74 6.09
CA CYS A 15 0.89 -9.54 6.92
C CYS A 15 0.31 -8.31 6.20
N GLN A 16 -0.81 -8.49 5.50
CA GLN A 16 -1.54 -7.45 4.76
C GLN A 16 -3.05 -7.60 4.94
N PRO A 17 -3.82 -6.52 4.74
CA PRO A 17 -5.26 -6.64 4.56
C PRO A 17 -5.61 -7.68 3.48
N LYS A 18 -6.69 -8.41 3.70
CA LYS A 18 -7.13 -9.44 2.75
C LYS A 18 -7.60 -8.83 1.44
N GLY A 19 -7.35 -9.55 0.34
CA GLY A 19 -7.88 -9.22 -0.98
C GLY A 19 -7.07 -8.18 -1.75
N TYR A 20 -5.76 -8.13 -1.51
CA TYR A 20 -4.89 -7.37 -2.41
C TYR A 20 -4.91 -7.98 -3.81
N ILE A 21 -4.88 -7.13 -4.83
CA ILE A 21 -4.96 -7.54 -6.23
C ILE A 21 -3.62 -7.42 -6.95
N GLN A 22 -2.70 -6.63 -6.40
CA GLN A 22 -1.36 -6.43 -6.96
C GLN A 22 -0.40 -5.93 -5.88
N HIS A 23 0.89 -6.21 -6.03
CA HIS A 23 1.97 -5.53 -5.30
C HIS A 23 3.11 -5.20 -6.27
N ASP A 24 3.90 -4.18 -5.94
CA ASP A 24 5.05 -3.72 -6.71
C ASP A 24 6.15 -3.28 -5.74
N GLU A 25 7.23 -4.05 -5.66
CA GLU A 25 8.36 -3.78 -4.75
C GLU A 25 9.32 -2.73 -5.30
N SER A 26 9.20 -2.36 -6.58
CA SER A 26 10.07 -1.37 -7.22
C SER A 26 9.66 0.08 -6.96
N LYS A 27 8.49 0.29 -6.35
CA LYS A 27 7.91 1.60 -6.06
C LYS A 27 7.75 1.84 -4.57
N GLY A 28 7.88 3.10 -4.16
CA GLY A 28 7.88 3.47 -2.74
C GLY A 28 9.15 2.98 -2.04
N LYS A 29 9.29 3.32 -0.75
CA LYS A 29 10.49 2.94 0.03
C LYS A 29 10.57 1.44 0.31
N TRP A 30 9.42 0.80 0.52
CA TRP A 30 9.31 -0.60 0.93
C TRP A 30 8.36 -1.40 0.04
N GLY A 31 8.05 -0.89 -1.16
CA GLY A 31 7.02 -1.44 -2.02
C GLY A 31 5.65 -0.78 -1.82
N ILE A 32 4.77 -1.07 -2.78
CA ILE A 32 3.37 -0.67 -2.76
C ILE A 32 2.45 -1.87 -2.99
N ILE A 33 1.21 -1.78 -2.51
CA ILE A 33 0.18 -2.80 -2.62
C ILE A 33 -1.16 -2.19 -3.04
N ALA A 34 -1.92 -2.90 -3.86
CA ALA A 34 -3.16 -2.41 -4.47
C ALA A 34 -4.40 -3.19 -4.02
N TYR A 35 -5.51 -2.46 -3.89
CA TYR A 35 -6.84 -3.01 -3.60
C TYR A 35 -7.89 -2.46 -4.59
N ASN A 36 -8.96 -3.24 -4.80
CA ASN A 36 -10.15 -2.82 -5.53
C ASN A 36 -11.12 -1.96 -4.69
N ARG A 37 -10.83 -1.80 -3.39
CA ARG A 37 -11.56 -0.97 -2.44
C ARG A 37 -10.61 -0.03 -1.71
N LEU A 38 -11.16 1.00 -1.08
CA LEU A 38 -10.43 1.75 -0.08
C LEU A 38 -10.22 0.89 1.17
N LEU A 39 -9.01 0.98 1.74
CA LEU A 39 -8.73 0.47 3.07
C LEU A 39 -9.28 1.44 4.12
N THR A 40 -9.70 0.90 5.26
CA THR A 40 -10.12 1.71 6.41
C THR A 40 -8.90 2.31 7.12
N GLU A 41 -9.12 3.33 7.94
CA GLU A 41 -8.04 3.91 8.76
C GLU A 41 -7.37 2.85 9.65
N ALA A 42 -8.16 1.98 10.28
CA ALA A 42 -7.64 0.86 11.07
C ALA A 42 -6.75 -0.08 10.25
N GLU A 43 -7.13 -0.41 9.02
CA GLU A 43 -6.29 -1.23 8.13
C GLU A 43 -5.00 -0.50 7.70
N LEU A 44 -5.03 0.82 7.58
CA LEU A 44 -3.82 1.60 7.29
C LEU A 44 -2.87 1.66 8.48
N GLU A 45 -3.41 1.71 9.69
CA GLU A 45 -2.64 1.71 10.93
C GLU A 45 -2.07 0.32 11.23
N ASP A 46 -2.91 -0.71 11.30
CA ASP A 46 -2.53 -2.10 11.66
C ASP A 46 -1.46 -2.69 10.72
N TYR A 47 -1.47 -2.27 9.46
CA TYR A 47 -0.58 -2.80 8.43
C TYR A 47 0.49 -1.82 7.95
N ASP A 48 0.65 -0.69 8.65
CA ASP A 48 1.64 0.31 8.34
C ASP A 48 1.59 0.78 6.89
N LEU A 49 0.38 1.08 6.40
CA LEU A 49 0.13 1.57 5.04
C LEU A 49 -0.22 3.06 5.05
N LYS A 50 0.01 3.72 3.90
CA LYS A 50 -0.51 5.05 3.57
C LYS A 50 -0.89 5.10 2.10
N LEU A 51 -1.81 5.97 1.71
CA LEU A 51 -2.13 6.15 0.28
C LEU A 51 -0.85 6.49 -0.50
N TYR A 52 -0.62 5.74 -1.58
CA TYR A 52 0.49 6.00 -2.48
C TYR A 52 0.08 7.09 -3.47
N GLN A 53 0.72 8.25 -3.36
CA GLN A 53 0.65 9.31 -4.36
C GLN A 53 1.98 9.30 -5.12
N PRO A 54 2.00 8.95 -6.42
CA PRO A 54 3.21 9.09 -7.21
C PRO A 54 3.62 10.57 -7.23
N LEU A 55 4.92 10.84 -7.03
CA LEU A 55 5.46 12.22 -6.99
C LEU A 55 5.20 13.01 -8.28
N ASP A 56 4.81 12.35 -9.37
CA ASP A 56 4.59 12.95 -10.70
C ASP A 56 3.24 13.68 -10.86
N LYS A 57 2.53 14.00 -9.77
CA LYS A 57 1.45 14.99 -9.80
C LYS A 57 1.88 16.30 -9.13
N ALA A 58 3.00 16.85 -9.58
CA ALA A 58 3.23 18.29 -9.53
C ALA A 58 2.59 18.88 -10.80
N ILE A 59 1.49 19.61 -10.63
CA ILE A 59 0.94 20.52 -11.63
C ILE A 59 1.87 21.72 -11.77
#